data_AF-A0A257VEM5-F1
#
_entry.id   AF-A0A257VEM5-F1
#
_cell.length_a   1.000
_cell.length_b   1.000
_cell.length_c   1.000
_cell.angle_alpha   90.00
_cell.angle_beta   90.00
_cell.angle_gamma   90.00
#
_symmetry.space_group_name_H-M   'P 1'
#
loop_
_entity.id
_entity.type
_entity.pdbx_description
1 polymer ?
#
loop_
_entity_poly.entity_id
_entity_poly.type
_entity_poly.pdbx_seq_one_letter_code
_entity_poly.pdbx_strand_id
1 'polypeptide(L)'
;MSFRNLTCLGLLAPVLLCAQSLADFEKRVTEFTLKNGMHFLVMERHEAPTVAFHAHVNAGAANDPANASSTAHMFEHMIGKGTASLGSKNFALEQKALAAVEEAYDKLEEEQRKERRADKAQIERLEAGLKKAIEEADKYVEQNAFTREIEKNGGVGFNASTGLDTTNYFYSLPANRTELWFALQSEWFRQPVFREFYKERDVVREERRMRVESSAQGKLIEALLTTAFTAHPYRNFIGCASDIENLRAKGAAEF
;
A
#
# COMPACT_ATOMS: atom_id res chain seq x y z
N MET A 1 14.89 73.02 1.31
CA MET A 1 15.64 72.90 2.58
C MET A 1 15.07 71.74 3.38
N SER A 2 15.92 70.76 3.70
CA SER A 2 15.76 69.71 4.72
C SER A 2 14.66 68.65 4.53
N PHE A 3 15.01 67.53 3.87
CA PHE A 3 14.41 66.23 4.17
C PHE A 3 15.29 65.56 5.24
N ARG A 4 14.77 65.43 6.47
CA ARG A 4 15.43 64.72 7.57
C ARG A 4 15.14 63.22 7.44
N ASN A 5 16.19 62.45 7.20
CA ASN A 5 16.22 61.00 7.30
C ASN A 5 15.81 60.57 8.72
N LEU A 6 14.73 59.78 8.83
CA LEU A 6 14.42 59.03 10.04
C LEU A 6 14.87 57.58 9.81
N THR A 7 16.10 57.29 10.21
CA THR A 7 16.64 55.93 10.29
C THR A 7 15.99 55.25 11.50
N CYS A 8 14.93 54.46 11.26
CA CYS A 8 14.43 53.51 12.25
C CYS A 8 15.45 52.36 12.36
N LEU A 9 16.29 52.41 13.39
CA LEU A 9 17.10 51.28 13.83
C LEU A 9 16.14 50.26 14.48
N GLY A 10 15.57 49.37 13.67
CA GLY A 10 14.84 48.20 14.17
C GLY A 10 15.83 47.24 14.83
N LEU A 11 15.83 47.19 16.16
CA LEU A 11 16.49 46.13 16.92
C LEU A 11 15.88 44.77 16.53
N LEU A 12 16.55 44.06 15.62
CA LEU A 12 16.36 42.64 15.39
C LEU A 12 16.85 41.89 16.63
N ALA A 13 15.97 41.73 17.63
CA ALA A 13 16.17 40.72 18.65
C ALA A 13 16.06 39.35 17.96
N PRO A 14 17.11 38.50 18.01
CA PRO A 14 16.95 37.12 17.56
C PRO A 14 15.98 36.47 18.53
N VAL A 15 14.76 36.20 18.06
CA VAL A 15 13.88 35.23 18.71
C VAL A 15 14.61 33.91 18.58
N LEU A 16 15.36 33.54 19.63
CA LEU A 16 15.83 32.18 19.84
C LEU A 16 14.57 31.32 19.94
N LEU A 17 14.11 30.80 18.80
CA LEU A 17 13.24 29.63 18.82
C LEU A 17 14.03 28.58 19.57
N CYS A 18 13.57 28.21 20.77
CA CYS A 18 14.05 27.03 21.45
C CYS A 18 13.83 25.85 20.50
N ALA A 19 14.89 25.43 19.81
CA ALA A 19 14.89 24.15 19.14
C ALA A 19 14.53 23.10 20.20
N GLN A 20 13.46 22.35 19.98
CA GLN A 20 13.16 21.19 20.82
C GLN A 20 14.39 20.28 20.78
N SER A 21 14.97 19.99 21.95
CA SER A 21 16.14 19.12 22.00
C SER A 21 15.69 17.69 21.67
N LEU A 22 16.45 17.00 20.81
CA LEU A 22 16.19 15.59 20.47
C LEU A 22 16.13 14.72 21.74
N ALA A 23 16.98 15.01 22.71
CA ALA A 23 17.04 14.31 23.99
C ALA A 23 15.76 14.49 24.83
N ASP A 24 15.08 15.64 24.74
CA ASP A 24 13.79 15.84 25.43
C ASP A 24 12.64 15.18 24.69
N PHE A 25 12.75 15.03 23.37
CA PHE A 25 11.81 14.27 22.56
C PHE A 25 11.90 12.78 22.87
N GLU A 26 13.11 12.20 22.90
CA GLU A 26 13.35 10.79 23.23
C GLU A 26 12.77 10.41 24.60
N LYS A 27 12.91 11.27 25.62
CA LYS A 27 12.33 11.04 26.96
C LYS A 27 10.80 10.88 26.97
N ARG A 28 10.11 11.35 25.92
CA ARG A 28 8.65 11.27 25.78
C ARG A 28 8.19 10.08 24.93
N VAL A 29 9.12 9.30 24.38
CA VAL A 29 8.83 8.10 23.61
C VAL A 29 8.98 6.89 24.51
N THR A 30 7.93 6.09 24.60
CA THR A 30 7.98 4.76 25.20
C THR A 30 8.21 3.74 24.10
N GLU A 31 9.24 2.92 24.26
CA GLU A 31 9.63 1.88 23.32
C GLU A 31 9.51 0.50 23.98
N PHE A 32 8.85 -0.44 23.30
CA PHE A 32 8.77 -1.83 23.77
C PHE A 32 8.53 -2.80 22.62
N THR A 33 8.85 -4.06 22.84
CA THR A 33 8.65 -5.14 21.85
C THR A 33 7.76 -6.21 22.46
N LEU A 34 6.73 -6.62 21.72
CA LEU A 34 5.84 -7.71 22.10
C LEU A 34 6.52 -9.08 21.95
N LYS A 35 5.95 -10.11 22.57
CA LYS A 35 6.50 -11.49 22.50
C LYS A 35 6.59 -12.05 21.08
N ASN A 36 5.77 -11.56 20.15
CA ASN A 36 5.78 -11.96 18.74
C ASN A 36 6.78 -11.15 17.89
N GLY A 37 7.59 -10.28 18.50
CA GLY A 37 8.59 -9.46 17.81
C GLY A 37 8.06 -8.12 17.28
N MET A 38 6.76 -7.83 17.39
CA MET A 38 6.23 -6.53 16.96
C MET A 38 6.75 -5.41 17.87
N HIS A 39 7.39 -4.42 17.26
CA HIS A 39 8.04 -3.31 17.93
C HIS A 39 7.14 -2.08 17.95
N PHE A 40 7.03 -1.41 19.10
CA PHE A 40 6.17 -0.23 19.29
C PHE A 40 6.99 0.96 19.78
N LEU A 41 6.73 2.09 19.15
CA LEU A 41 7.14 3.42 19.59
C LEU A 41 5.88 4.22 19.87
N VAL A 42 5.71 4.65 21.12
CA VAL A 42 4.53 5.39 21.58
C VAL A 42 4.96 6.74 22.12
N MET A 43 4.47 7.81 21.51
CA MET A 43 4.68 9.17 22.01
C MET A 43 3.34 9.74 22.48
N GLU A 44 3.18 9.91 23.79
CA GLU A 44 1.98 10.50 24.37
C GLU A 44 1.96 12.02 24.20
N ARG A 45 0.81 12.52 23.73
CA ARG A 45 0.54 13.93 23.45
C ARG A 45 -0.92 14.23 23.73
N HIS A 46 -1.18 15.19 24.61
CA HIS A 46 -2.55 15.52 25.06
C HIS A 46 -3.07 16.85 24.49
N GLU A 47 -2.43 17.38 23.43
CA GLU A 47 -2.88 18.63 22.79
C GLU A 47 -4.17 18.45 21.98
N ALA A 48 -4.43 17.24 21.48
CA ALA A 48 -5.65 16.88 20.77
C ALA A 48 -6.11 15.48 21.20
N PRO A 49 -7.43 15.20 21.28
CA PRO A 49 -7.96 13.89 21.65
C PRO A 49 -7.91 12.90 20.46
N THR A 50 -6.79 12.85 19.75
CA THR A 50 -6.56 12.02 18.57
C THR A 50 -5.24 11.27 18.69
N VAL A 51 -5.15 10.14 18.01
CA VAL A 51 -3.93 9.34 17.89
C VAL A 51 -3.65 9.14 16.41
N ALA A 52 -2.42 9.43 15.99
CA ALA A 52 -1.92 9.12 14.67
C ALA A 52 -1.23 7.76 14.73
N PHE A 53 -1.72 6.81 13.96
CA PHE A 53 -1.17 5.46 13.91
C PHE A 53 -0.39 5.25 12.63
N HIS A 54 0.78 4.62 12.77
CA HIS A 54 1.65 4.21 11.68
C HIS A 54 2.04 2.76 11.89
N ALA A 55 1.75 1.91 10.92
CA ALA A 55 2.23 0.55 10.87
C ALA A 55 3.29 0.43 9.77
N HIS A 56 4.54 0.24 10.19
CA HIS A 56 5.66 0.03 9.29
C HIS A 56 5.95 -1.46 9.14
N VAL A 57 5.89 -1.94 7.91
CA VAL A 57 6.37 -3.27 7.52
C VAL A 57 7.77 -3.10 6.97
N ASN A 58 8.72 -3.87 7.51
CA ASN A 58 10.13 -3.88 7.07
C ASN A 58 10.32 -4.73 5.80
N ALA A 59 9.53 -4.39 4.78
CA ALA A 59 9.62 -4.92 3.43
C ALA A 59 9.13 -3.83 2.47
N GLY A 60 9.80 -3.67 1.34
CA GLY A 60 9.41 -2.76 0.26
C GLY A 60 9.77 -3.32 -1.10
N ALA A 61 9.84 -2.46 -2.12
CA ALA A 61 10.13 -2.88 -3.50
C ALA A 61 11.48 -3.62 -3.65
N ALA A 62 12.44 -3.36 -2.77
CA ALA A 62 13.72 -4.06 -2.77
C ALA A 62 13.62 -5.54 -2.35
N ASN A 63 12.51 -5.93 -1.73
CA ASN A 63 12.20 -7.29 -1.32
C ASN A 63 11.35 -8.03 -2.34
N ASP A 64 10.89 -7.36 -3.41
CA ASP A 64 10.07 -7.99 -4.44
C ASP A 64 10.79 -9.20 -5.07
N PRO A 65 10.06 -10.29 -5.37
CA PRO A 65 10.63 -11.40 -6.13
C PRO A 65 11.10 -10.95 -7.51
N ALA A 66 12.17 -11.57 -8.02
CA ALA A 66 12.84 -11.14 -9.26
C ALA A 66 11.94 -11.13 -10.51
N ASN A 67 10.86 -11.91 -10.52
CA ASN A 67 9.88 -12.02 -11.61
C ASN A 67 8.48 -11.54 -11.20
N ALA A 68 8.38 -10.80 -10.10
CA ALA A 68 7.14 -10.26 -9.56
C ALA A 68 7.40 -8.89 -8.93
N SER A 69 8.05 -7.99 -9.67
CA SER A 69 8.21 -6.61 -9.19
C SER A 69 6.86 -5.90 -9.02
N SER A 70 6.81 -4.93 -8.10
CA SER A 70 5.60 -4.30 -7.57
C SER A 70 4.80 -5.16 -6.59
N THR A 71 5.34 -6.28 -6.07
CA THR A 71 4.59 -7.12 -5.10
C THR A 71 4.32 -6.36 -3.80
N ALA A 72 5.33 -5.71 -3.21
CA ALA A 72 5.15 -4.90 -2.00
C ALA A 72 4.13 -3.77 -2.18
N HIS A 73 4.17 -3.12 -3.35
CA HIS A 73 3.24 -2.06 -3.71
C HIS A 73 1.82 -2.60 -3.97
N MET A 74 1.69 -3.78 -4.57
CA MET A 74 0.41 -4.45 -4.72
C MET A 74 -0.21 -4.77 -3.35
N PHE A 75 0.60 -5.25 -2.40
CA PHE A 75 0.18 -5.48 -1.02
C PHE A 75 -0.28 -4.22 -0.30
N GLU A 76 0.33 -3.09 -0.60
CA GLU A 76 -0.11 -1.79 -0.13
C GLU A 76 -1.57 -1.53 -0.54
N HIS A 77 -1.92 -1.75 -1.81
CA HIS A 77 -3.29 -1.60 -2.30
C HIS A 77 -4.29 -2.56 -1.64
N MET A 78 -3.82 -3.69 -1.10
CA MET A 78 -4.69 -4.69 -0.48
C MET A 78 -5.11 -4.36 0.96
N ILE A 79 -4.50 -3.37 1.63
CA ILE A 79 -4.86 -2.99 3.02
C ILE A 79 -6.34 -2.64 3.19
N GLY A 80 -6.88 -1.90 2.23
CA GLY A 80 -8.28 -1.44 2.25
C GLY A 80 -9.28 -2.48 1.78
N LYS A 81 -8.82 -3.62 1.27
CA LYS A 81 -9.70 -4.65 0.70
C LYS A 81 -10.36 -5.53 1.76
N GLY A 82 -9.88 -5.49 3.00
CA GLY A 82 -10.54 -6.10 4.16
C GLY A 82 -10.06 -7.52 4.46
N THR A 83 -10.84 -8.22 5.28
CA THR A 83 -10.47 -9.46 5.96
C THR A 83 -11.59 -10.50 5.84
N ALA A 84 -11.42 -11.65 6.49
CA ALA A 84 -12.47 -12.68 6.56
C ALA A 84 -13.73 -12.19 7.30
N SER A 85 -13.60 -11.30 8.29
CA SER A 85 -14.74 -10.77 9.05
C SER A 85 -15.28 -9.43 8.52
N LEU A 86 -14.51 -8.69 7.72
CA LEU A 86 -14.87 -7.37 7.22
C LEU A 86 -14.66 -7.24 5.70
N GLY A 87 -15.69 -6.83 4.97
CA GLY A 87 -15.62 -6.58 3.51
C GLY A 87 -16.28 -7.63 2.62
N SER A 88 -17.03 -8.56 3.21
CA SER A 88 -17.77 -9.61 2.50
C SER A 88 -19.20 -9.75 2.98
N LYS A 89 -20.15 -9.86 2.05
CA LYS A 89 -21.55 -10.19 2.33
C LYS A 89 -21.72 -11.66 2.74
N ASN A 90 -20.83 -12.53 2.26
CA ASN A 90 -20.78 -13.94 2.60
C ASN A 90 -19.40 -14.52 2.27
N PHE A 91 -18.51 -14.52 3.27
CA PHE A 91 -17.12 -14.92 3.07
C PHE A 91 -16.94 -16.37 2.62
N ALA A 92 -17.81 -17.29 3.09
CA ALA A 92 -17.71 -18.71 2.71
C ALA A 92 -18.01 -18.94 1.22
N LEU A 93 -18.91 -18.15 0.63
CA LEU A 93 -19.17 -18.19 -0.81
C LEU A 93 -18.15 -17.38 -1.60
N GLU A 94 -17.73 -16.22 -1.09
CA GLU A 94 -16.66 -15.41 -1.68
C GLU A 94 -15.38 -16.22 -1.85
N GLN A 95 -14.96 -16.96 -0.82
CA GLN A 95 -13.74 -17.78 -0.88
C GLN A 95 -13.79 -18.81 -2.02
N LYS A 96 -14.95 -19.44 -2.24
CA LYS A 96 -15.13 -20.37 -3.36
C LYS A 96 -15.08 -19.66 -4.71
N ALA A 97 -15.68 -18.47 -4.80
CA ALA A 97 -15.65 -17.68 -6.03
C ALA A 97 -14.23 -17.18 -6.35
N LEU A 98 -13.48 -16.70 -5.35
CA LEU A 98 -12.08 -16.31 -5.49
C LEU A 98 -11.20 -17.49 -5.91
N ALA A 99 -11.42 -18.69 -5.36
CA ALA A 99 -10.72 -19.89 -5.82
C ALA A 99 -11.01 -20.22 -7.30
N ALA A 100 -12.26 -20.02 -7.76
CA ALA A 100 -12.63 -20.21 -9.16
C ALA A 100 -12.00 -19.15 -10.08
N VAL A 101 -11.79 -17.91 -9.61
CA VAL A 101 -11.02 -16.89 -10.33
C VAL A 101 -9.59 -17.36 -10.55
N GLU A 102 -8.93 -17.88 -9.51
CA GLU A 102 -7.58 -18.40 -9.64
C GLU A 102 -7.49 -19.59 -10.60
N GLU A 103 -8.43 -20.52 -10.54
CA GLU A 103 -8.48 -21.66 -11.47
C GLU A 103 -8.69 -21.20 -12.93
N ALA A 104 -9.53 -20.19 -13.16
CA ALA A 104 -9.75 -19.63 -14.49
C ALA A 104 -8.48 -18.97 -15.04
N TYR A 105 -7.76 -18.23 -14.21
CA TYR A 105 -6.48 -17.66 -14.60
C TYR A 105 -5.41 -18.74 -14.85
N ASP A 106 -5.33 -19.79 -14.04
CA ASP A 106 -4.35 -20.87 -14.23
C ASP A 106 -4.51 -21.51 -15.63
N LYS A 107 -5.75 -21.73 -16.07
CA LYS A 107 -6.06 -22.22 -17.43
C LYS A 107 -5.68 -21.22 -18.51
N LEU A 108 -5.95 -19.93 -18.31
CA LEU A 108 -5.59 -18.87 -19.25
C LEU A 108 -4.07 -18.80 -19.43
N GLU A 109 -3.34 -18.82 -18.32
CA GLU A 109 -1.88 -18.76 -18.31
C GLU A 109 -1.26 -20.00 -18.96
N GLU A 110 -1.79 -21.19 -18.69
CA GLU A 110 -1.34 -22.44 -19.30
C GLU A 110 -1.49 -22.41 -20.84
N GLU A 111 -2.57 -21.80 -21.36
CA GLU A 111 -2.74 -21.60 -22.81
C GLU A 111 -1.77 -20.55 -23.35
N GLN A 112 -1.61 -19.42 -22.67
CA GLN A 112 -0.70 -18.34 -23.10
C GLN A 112 0.77 -18.78 -23.13
N ARG A 113 1.20 -19.64 -22.18
CA ARG A 113 2.55 -20.23 -22.14
C ARG A 113 2.89 -21.10 -23.34
N LYS A 114 1.92 -21.49 -24.16
CA LYS A 114 2.16 -22.20 -25.44
C LYS A 114 2.71 -21.27 -26.53
N GLU A 115 2.73 -19.96 -26.30
CA GLU A 115 3.26 -18.94 -27.19
C GLU A 115 2.74 -19.08 -28.64
N ARG A 116 3.60 -19.40 -29.61
CA ARG A 116 3.24 -19.59 -31.01
C ARG A 116 2.25 -20.73 -31.26
N ARG A 117 2.11 -21.65 -30.30
CA ARG A 117 1.17 -22.79 -30.36
C ARG A 117 -0.15 -22.50 -29.64
N ALA A 118 -0.30 -21.33 -29.02
CA ALA A 118 -1.52 -20.99 -28.29
C ALA A 118 -2.69 -20.82 -29.26
N ASP A 119 -3.85 -21.41 -28.90
CA ASP A 119 -5.10 -21.20 -29.63
C ASP A 119 -5.72 -19.86 -29.21
N LYS A 120 -5.68 -18.89 -30.12
CA LYS A 120 -6.27 -17.56 -29.90
C LYS A 120 -7.75 -17.62 -29.55
N ALA A 121 -8.51 -18.51 -30.19
CA ALA A 121 -9.94 -18.65 -29.89
C ALA A 121 -10.15 -19.29 -28.49
N GLN A 122 -9.22 -20.13 -28.04
CA GLN A 122 -9.23 -20.64 -26.67
C GLN A 122 -8.88 -19.57 -25.65
N ILE A 123 -7.88 -18.73 -25.93
CA ILE A 123 -7.54 -17.57 -25.08
C ILE A 123 -8.76 -16.67 -24.90
N GLU A 124 -9.41 -16.26 -25.99
CA GLU A 124 -10.61 -15.40 -25.91
C GLU A 124 -11.73 -16.03 -25.08
N ARG A 125 -11.94 -17.36 -25.20
CA ARG A 125 -12.91 -18.10 -24.38
C ARG A 125 -12.52 -18.11 -22.90
N LEU A 126 -11.23 -18.31 -22.60
CA LEU A 126 -10.71 -18.35 -21.24
C LEU A 126 -10.74 -16.97 -20.58
N GLU A 127 -10.43 -15.91 -21.31
CA GLU A 127 -10.57 -14.52 -20.86
C GLU A 127 -12.03 -14.18 -20.53
N ALA A 128 -12.97 -14.57 -21.40
CA ALA A 128 -14.39 -14.40 -21.11
C ALA A 128 -14.86 -15.22 -19.90
N GLY A 129 -14.33 -16.43 -19.71
CA GLY A 129 -14.58 -17.26 -18.53
C GLY A 129 -14.04 -16.64 -17.25
N LEU A 130 -12.81 -16.13 -17.30
CA LEU A 130 -12.16 -15.44 -16.20
C LEU A 130 -12.94 -14.18 -15.79
N LYS A 131 -13.35 -13.35 -16.76
CA LYS A 131 -14.17 -12.17 -16.49
C LYS A 131 -15.45 -12.54 -15.75
N LYS A 132 -16.14 -13.60 -16.15
CA LYS A 132 -17.34 -14.10 -15.45
C LYS A 132 -17.03 -14.58 -14.03
N ALA A 133 -15.90 -15.25 -13.82
CA ALA A 133 -15.49 -15.68 -12.48
C ALA A 133 -15.24 -14.46 -11.56
N ILE A 134 -14.59 -13.41 -12.08
CA ILE A 134 -14.37 -12.16 -11.35
C ILE A 134 -15.71 -11.49 -11.01
N GLU A 135 -16.61 -11.37 -12.00
CA GLU A 135 -17.96 -10.81 -11.78
C GLU A 135 -18.78 -11.61 -10.75
N GLU A 136 -18.60 -12.93 -10.67
CA GLU A 136 -19.22 -13.76 -9.63
C GLU A 136 -18.63 -13.47 -8.25
N ALA A 137 -17.30 -13.39 -8.12
CA ALA A 137 -16.63 -13.05 -6.86
C ALA A 137 -17.05 -11.66 -6.36
N ASP A 138 -17.18 -10.69 -7.27
CA ASP A 138 -17.58 -9.31 -6.97
C ASP A 138 -18.95 -9.18 -6.31
N LYS A 139 -19.86 -10.14 -6.54
CA LYS A 139 -21.21 -10.11 -5.93
C LYS A 139 -21.14 -10.11 -4.40
N TYR A 140 -20.13 -10.79 -3.85
CA TYR A 140 -19.94 -10.93 -2.41
C TYR A 140 -19.18 -9.75 -1.79
N VAL A 141 -18.52 -8.90 -2.60
CA VAL A 141 -17.70 -7.81 -2.10
C VAL A 141 -18.58 -6.72 -1.49
N GLU A 142 -18.25 -6.32 -0.26
CA GLU A 142 -18.72 -5.07 0.33
C GLU A 142 -17.67 -3.98 0.09
N GLN A 143 -17.85 -3.28 -1.03
CA GLN A 143 -16.97 -2.20 -1.49
C GLN A 143 -16.58 -1.28 -0.33
N ASN A 144 -15.31 -0.93 -0.17
CA ASN A 144 -14.82 0.04 0.83
C ASN A 144 -15.24 -0.22 2.29
N ALA A 145 -15.58 -1.45 2.69
CA ALA A 145 -16.04 -1.73 4.06
C ALA A 145 -14.99 -1.34 5.12
N PHE A 146 -13.72 -1.63 4.85
CA PHE A 146 -12.62 -1.30 5.75
C PHE A 146 -12.49 0.21 5.96
N THR A 147 -12.38 0.96 4.86
CA THR A 147 -12.32 2.43 4.89
C THR A 147 -13.55 3.04 5.55
N ARG A 148 -14.75 2.55 5.22
CA ARG A 148 -15.99 3.02 5.85
C ARG A 148 -16.00 2.80 7.35
N GLU A 149 -15.49 1.67 7.84
CA GLU A 149 -15.45 1.41 9.28
C GLU A 149 -14.51 2.38 10.00
N ILE A 150 -13.37 2.73 9.38
CA ILE A 150 -12.46 3.77 9.87
C ILE A 150 -13.17 5.13 9.90
N GLU A 151 -13.75 5.56 8.79
CA GLU A 151 -14.42 6.86 8.64
C GLU A 151 -15.61 7.01 9.59
N LYS A 152 -16.44 5.97 9.73
CA LYS A 152 -17.59 5.93 10.64
C LYS A 152 -17.18 6.14 12.10
N ASN A 153 -15.95 5.77 12.45
CA ASN A 153 -15.38 5.97 13.78
C ASN A 153 -14.56 7.26 13.91
N GLY A 154 -14.71 8.20 12.97
CA GLY A 154 -14.04 9.50 12.96
C GLY A 154 -12.60 9.43 12.48
N GLY A 155 -12.21 8.34 11.81
CA GLY A 155 -10.89 8.18 11.26
C GLY A 155 -10.64 9.08 10.05
N VAL A 156 -9.42 9.62 9.95
CA VAL A 156 -9.01 10.52 8.87
C VAL A 156 -7.62 10.17 8.37
N GLY A 157 -7.37 10.49 7.10
CA GLY A 157 -6.07 10.30 6.47
C GLY A 157 -5.68 8.83 6.31
N PHE A 158 -6.66 7.93 6.11
CA PHE A 158 -6.38 6.54 5.75
C PHE A 158 -5.67 6.46 4.41
N ASN A 159 -4.41 6.08 4.49
CA ASN A 159 -3.52 6.00 3.35
C ASN A 159 -2.36 5.04 3.63
N ALA A 160 -1.61 4.77 2.58
CA ALA A 160 -0.43 3.94 2.64
C ALA A 160 0.64 4.44 1.67
N SER A 161 1.84 3.87 1.77
CA SER A 161 2.93 4.17 0.87
C SER A 161 3.98 3.06 0.89
N THR A 162 4.46 2.69 -0.29
CA THR A 162 5.55 1.72 -0.46
C THR A 162 6.85 2.43 -0.85
N GLY A 163 7.89 2.19 -0.07
CA GLY A 163 9.27 2.60 -0.33
C GLY A 163 10.12 1.45 -0.90
N LEU A 164 11.42 1.68 -1.06
CA LEU A 164 12.36 0.60 -1.41
C LEU A 164 12.47 -0.42 -0.28
N ASP A 165 12.55 0.04 0.98
CA ASP A 165 12.83 -0.84 2.12
C ASP A 165 11.62 -1.09 3.03
N THR A 166 10.58 -0.25 2.94
CA THR A 166 9.45 -0.28 3.88
C THR A 166 8.12 0.01 3.21
N THR A 167 7.06 -0.65 3.67
CA THR A 167 5.67 -0.26 3.40
C THR A 167 5.06 0.31 4.68
N ASN A 168 4.41 1.47 4.57
CA ASN A 168 3.81 2.16 5.70
C ASN A 168 2.31 2.33 5.49
N TYR A 169 1.53 2.00 6.51
CA TYR A 169 0.08 2.19 6.56
C TYR A 169 -0.24 3.16 7.69
N PHE A 170 -1.01 4.20 7.41
CA PHE A 170 -1.22 5.25 8.39
C PHE A 170 -2.60 5.86 8.31
N TYR A 171 -3.13 6.18 9.49
CA TYR A 171 -4.37 6.91 9.67
C TYR A 171 -4.47 7.43 11.09
N SER A 172 -5.28 8.47 11.29
CA SER A 172 -5.58 8.99 12.61
C SER A 172 -6.99 8.62 13.04
N LEU A 173 -7.18 8.36 14.33
CA LEU A 173 -8.47 8.10 14.96
C LEU A 173 -8.63 8.93 16.24
N PRO A 174 -9.86 9.16 16.72
CA PRO A 174 -10.09 9.65 18.08
C PRO A 174 -9.42 8.74 19.12
N ALA A 175 -8.88 9.31 20.21
CA ALA A 175 -8.10 8.55 21.19
C ALA A 175 -8.88 7.39 21.84
N ASN A 176 -10.20 7.53 21.99
CA ASN A 176 -11.10 6.48 22.49
C ASN A 176 -11.44 5.39 21.45
N ARG A 177 -10.77 5.38 20.29
CA ARG A 177 -10.87 4.36 19.23
C ARG A 177 -9.56 3.61 19.02
N THR A 178 -8.60 3.75 19.93
CA THR A 178 -7.32 3.03 19.85
C THR A 178 -7.49 1.50 19.77
N GLU A 179 -8.42 0.92 20.53
CA GLU A 179 -8.71 -0.53 20.45
C GLU A 179 -9.22 -0.97 19.08
N LEU A 180 -10.00 -0.12 18.40
CA LEU A 180 -10.47 -0.39 17.04
C LEU A 180 -9.32 -0.45 16.05
N TRP A 181 -8.35 0.48 16.17
CA TRP A 181 -7.14 0.43 15.34
C TRP A 181 -6.41 -0.90 15.47
N PHE A 182 -6.18 -1.34 16.71
CA PHE A 182 -5.53 -2.62 16.99
C PHE A 182 -6.32 -3.81 16.46
N ALA A 183 -7.65 -3.81 16.60
CA ALA A 183 -8.50 -4.88 16.07
C ALA A 183 -8.40 -4.98 14.54
N LEU A 184 -8.59 -3.86 13.84
CA LEU A 184 -8.53 -3.81 12.37
C LEU A 184 -7.15 -4.19 11.84
N GLN A 185 -6.10 -3.58 12.39
CA GLN A 185 -4.73 -3.79 11.92
C GLN A 185 -4.24 -5.22 12.23
N SER A 186 -4.57 -5.75 13.42
CA SER A 186 -4.19 -7.11 13.80
C SER A 186 -4.89 -8.15 12.94
N GLU A 187 -6.17 -7.95 12.60
CA GLU A 187 -6.89 -8.90 11.77
C GLU A 187 -6.33 -8.90 10.35
N TRP A 188 -6.09 -7.72 9.78
CA TRP A 188 -5.54 -7.62 8.43
C TRP A 188 -4.15 -8.25 8.32
N PHE A 189 -3.24 -8.00 9.29
CA PHE A 189 -1.93 -8.64 9.29
C PHE A 189 -1.99 -10.17 9.47
N ARG A 190 -3.07 -10.70 10.04
CA ARG A 190 -3.19 -12.12 10.31
C ARG A 190 -3.90 -12.89 9.19
N GLN A 191 -4.96 -12.31 8.64
CA GLN A 191 -5.85 -12.96 7.68
C GLN A 191 -6.39 -11.94 6.66
N PRO A 192 -5.50 -11.36 5.82
CA PRO A 192 -5.96 -10.48 4.75
C PRO A 192 -6.73 -11.29 3.71
N VAL A 193 -7.72 -10.67 3.09
CA VAL A 193 -8.45 -11.26 1.95
C VAL A 193 -8.18 -10.43 0.73
N PHE A 194 -7.54 -11.03 -0.29
CA PHE A 194 -7.18 -10.37 -1.53
C PHE A 194 -8.35 -10.26 -2.52
N ARG A 195 -9.50 -9.78 -2.03
CA ARG A 195 -10.65 -9.48 -2.89
C ARG A 195 -10.33 -8.32 -3.81
N GLU A 196 -10.88 -8.35 -5.02
CA GLU A 196 -10.63 -7.35 -6.06
C GLU A 196 -9.16 -7.21 -6.52
N PHE A 197 -8.30 -8.17 -6.18
CA PHE A 197 -6.86 -8.14 -6.49
C PHE A 197 -6.58 -7.74 -7.95
N TYR A 198 -7.28 -8.36 -8.91
CA TYR A 198 -7.05 -8.11 -10.32
C TYR A 198 -7.52 -6.73 -10.80
N LYS A 199 -8.55 -6.16 -10.17
CA LYS A 199 -8.96 -4.78 -10.43
C LYS A 199 -7.93 -3.80 -9.90
N GLU A 200 -7.43 -4.04 -8.68
CA GLU A 200 -6.37 -3.21 -8.11
C GLU A 200 -5.05 -3.32 -8.88
N ARG A 201 -4.75 -4.50 -9.42
CA ARG A 201 -3.60 -4.70 -10.30
C ARG A 201 -3.66 -3.80 -11.54
N ASP A 202 -4.87 -3.63 -12.11
CA ASP A 202 -5.08 -2.69 -13.22
C ASP A 202 -4.91 -1.24 -12.76
N VAL A 203 -5.33 -0.88 -11.54
CA VAL A 203 -5.08 0.44 -10.93
C VAL A 203 -3.57 0.68 -10.77
N VAL A 204 -2.82 -0.28 -10.23
CA VAL A 204 -1.35 -0.21 -10.10
C VAL A 204 -0.69 -0.06 -11.47
N ARG A 205 -1.21 -0.75 -12.50
CA ARG A 205 -0.72 -0.61 -13.87
C ARG A 205 -0.92 0.81 -14.40
N GLU A 206 -2.08 1.42 -14.17
CA GLU A 206 -2.37 2.81 -14.53
C GLU A 206 -1.51 3.80 -13.74
N GLU A 207 -1.26 3.53 -12.46
CA GLU A 207 -0.35 4.33 -11.66
C GLU A 207 1.07 4.31 -12.22
N ARG A 208 1.58 3.15 -12.65
CA ARG A 208 2.86 3.08 -13.37
C ARG A 208 2.83 3.92 -14.66
N ARG A 209 1.73 3.85 -15.44
CA ARG A 209 1.59 4.66 -16.66
C ARG A 209 1.69 6.15 -16.36
N MET A 210 1.01 6.61 -15.31
CA MET A 210 1.03 8.01 -14.90
C MET A 210 2.38 8.44 -14.32
N ARG A 211 2.95 7.68 -13.39
CA ARG A 211 4.16 8.06 -12.64
C ARG A 211 5.46 7.84 -13.42
N VAL A 212 5.50 6.88 -14.34
CA VAL A 212 6.71 6.50 -15.07
C VAL A 212 6.55 6.75 -16.56
N GLU A 213 5.62 6.07 -17.24
CA GLU A 213 5.58 6.05 -18.71
C GLU A 213 5.15 7.38 -19.33
N SER A 214 4.33 8.15 -18.62
CA SER A 214 3.85 9.47 -19.04
C SER A 214 4.64 10.61 -18.40
N SER A 215 5.66 10.31 -17.57
CA SER A 215 6.44 11.30 -16.83
C SER A 215 7.89 11.34 -17.29
N ALA A 216 8.36 12.52 -17.73
CA ALA A 216 9.77 12.69 -18.11
C ALA A 216 10.71 12.42 -16.92
N GLN A 217 10.34 12.89 -15.72
CA GLN A 217 11.11 12.65 -14.50
C GLN A 217 11.08 11.16 -14.12
N GLY A 218 9.93 10.50 -14.25
CA GLY A 218 9.78 9.08 -13.97
C GLY A 218 10.69 8.22 -14.87
N LYS A 219 10.68 8.48 -16.18
CA LYS A 219 11.59 7.82 -17.15
C LYS A 219 13.05 8.06 -16.83
N LEU A 220 13.43 9.29 -16.48
CA LEU A 220 14.80 9.63 -16.13
C LEU A 220 15.28 8.83 -14.92
N ILE A 221 14.48 8.78 -13.85
CA ILE A 221 14.81 8.05 -12.62
C ILE A 221 14.89 6.55 -12.90
N GLU A 222 13.93 5.97 -13.65
CA GLU A 222 13.96 4.55 -14.02
C GLU A 222 15.23 4.21 -14.84
N ALA A 223 15.55 5.00 -15.87
CA ALA A 223 16.75 4.78 -16.68
C ALA A 223 18.04 4.92 -15.86
N LEU A 224 18.10 5.91 -14.95
CA LEU A 224 19.25 6.11 -14.07
C LEU A 224 19.44 4.91 -13.13
N LEU A 225 18.41 4.49 -12.41
CA LEU A 225 18.49 3.41 -11.42
C LEU A 225 18.83 2.07 -12.09
N THR A 226 18.18 1.76 -13.21
CA THR A 226 18.44 0.52 -13.96
C THR A 226 19.83 0.47 -14.59
N THR A 227 20.43 1.62 -14.91
CA THR A 227 21.82 1.72 -15.40
C THR A 227 22.83 1.64 -14.25
N ALA A 228 22.58 2.36 -13.15
CA ALA A 228 23.48 2.43 -12.01
C ALA A 228 23.56 1.09 -11.25
N PHE A 229 22.42 0.39 -11.13
CA PHE A 229 22.32 -0.88 -10.42
C PHE A 229 22.08 -2.04 -11.38
N THR A 230 23.15 -2.76 -11.73
CA THR A 230 23.06 -3.92 -12.63
C THR A 230 22.37 -5.13 -11.98
N ALA A 231 22.64 -5.37 -10.70
CA ALA A 231 22.11 -6.52 -9.95
C ALA A 231 21.37 -6.14 -8.65
N HIS A 232 21.67 -4.98 -8.06
CA HIS A 232 21.08 -4.58 -6.78
C HIS A 232 19.57 -4.30 -6.95
N PRO A 233 18.70 -4.75 -6.03
CA PRO A 233 17.23 -4.66 -6.18
C PRO A 233 16.70 -3.22 -6.27
N TYR A 234 17.45 -2.23 -5.77
CA TYR A 234 17.13 -0.80 -5.91
C TYR A 234 17.03 -0.29 -7.36
N ARG A 235 17.37 -1.12 -8.35
CA ARG A 235 17.11 -0.85 -9.76
C ARG A 235 15.62 -0.66 -10.08
N ASN A 236 14.72 -1.27 -9.31
CA ASN A 236 13.28 -1.26 -9.56
C ASN A 236 12.52 -0.72 -8.33
N PHE A 237 11.80 0.38 -8.51
CA PHE A 237 10.97 0.98 -7.45
C PHE A 237 9.47 0.67 -7.63
N ILE A 238 8.86 1.10 -8.73
CA ILE A 238 7.43 0.86 -9.02
C ILE A 238 7.19 -0.55 -9.60
N GLY A 239 8.22 -1.17 -10.17
CA GLY A 239 8.14 -2.45 -10.86
C GLY A 239 7.97 -2.33 -12.38
N CYS A 240 8.28 -3.42 -13.08
CA CYS A 240 8.15 -3.55 -14.52
C CYS A 240 6.68 -3.76 -14.92
N ALA A 241 6.26 -3.16 -16.03
CA ALA A 241 4.88 -3.32 -16.53
C ALA A 241 4.49 -4.78 -16.74
N SER A 242 5.41 -5.59 -17.30
CA SER A 242 5.22 -7.02 -17.52
C SER A 242 4.98 -7.79 -16.22
N ASP A 243 5.69 -7.44 -15.15
CA ASP A 243 5.58 -8.15 -13.88
C ASP A 243 4.24 -7.82 -13.23
N ILE A 244 3.86 -6.53 -13.20
CA ILE A 244 2.56 -6.08 -12.69
C ILE A 244 1.42 -6.80 -13.40
N GLU A 245 1.44 -6.88 -14.74
CA GLU A 245 0.40 -7.53 -15.54
C GLU A 245 0.29 -9.04 -15.25
N ASN A 246 1.35 -9.65 -14.72
CA ASN A 246 1.42 -11.07 -14.38
C ASN A 246 1.30 -11.36 -12.88
N LEU A 247 1.13 -10.35 -12.01
CA LEU A 247 0.89 -10.59 -10.58
C LEU A 247 -0.39 -11.39 -10.35
N ARG A 248 -0.34 -12.29 -9.35
CA ARG A 248 -1.41 -13.21 -8.97
C ARG A 248 -1.67 -13.13 -7.47
N ALA A 249 -2.93 -13.28 -7.06
CA ALA A 249 -3.30 -13.26 -5.64
C ALA A 249 -2.68 -14.44 -4.86
N LYS A 250 -2.49 -15.59 -5.52
CA LYS A 250 -1.77 -16.74 -4.96
C LYS A 250 -0.31 -16.42 -4.62
N GLY A 251 0.42 -15.81 -5.55
CA GLY A 251 1.81 -15.40 -5.34
C GLY A 251 1.93 -14.25 -4.34
N ALA A 252 0.90 -13.40 -4.26
CA ALA A 252 0.80 -12.43 -3.20
C ALA A 252 0.80 -13.13 -1.84
N ALA A 253 -0.06 -14.11 -1.58
CA ALA A 253 -0.16 -14.76 -0.26
C ALA A 253 1.14 -15.40 0.30
N GLU A 254 2.13 -15.66 -0.55
CA GLU A 254 3.44 -16.20 -0.16
C GLU A 254 4.46 -15.12 0.25
N PHE A 255 4.25 -13.87 -0.18
CA PHE A 255 5.06 -12.69 0.14
C PHE A 255 4.66 -12.08 1.49
#